data_AF-A0A0P0WPM2-F1
#
_entry.id   AF-A0A0P0WPM2-F1
#
_cell.length_a   1.000
_cell.length_b   1.000
_cell.length_c   1.000
_cell.angle_alpha   90.00
_cell.angle_beta   90.00
_cell.angle_gamma   90.00
#
_symmetry.space_group_name_H-M   'P 1'
#
loop_
_entity.id
_entity.type
_entity.pdbx_description
1 polymer ?
#
loop_
_entity_poly.entity_id
_entity_poly.type
_entity_poly.pdbx_seq_one_letter_code
_entity_poly.pdbx_strand_id
1 'polypeptide(L)'
;APCEAEAECAALCINDMVYAVASEDMDSLTFGAPRFLRHLMDPSSKKIPVMEFEVAKVLEELELTMDQFIDLCILSGCDYCDSIKGIGGQTALKLIRQHGSIESILENINKDRYQIPEDWPYQEARRLFKEPNVTLDIPELKWNAPDEEGLVEFLVKENGFNQDRVTKAIEKIKFAKNKSSQGRLESFFKPVVSTSVPLKRKDTSEKPTKAVANKKTKGAGGKKK
;
A
#
# COMPACT_ATOMS: atom_id res chain seq x y z
N ALA A 1 6.90 3.84 20.02
CA ALA A 1 5.47 3.78 20.35
C ALA A 1 5.32 3.62 21.87
N PRO A 2 4.49 4.44 22.53
CA PRO A 2 4.25 4.34 23.97
C PRO A 2 3.22 3.27 24.34
N CYS A 3 2.37 2.86 23.40
CA CYS A 3 1.42 1.75 23.54
C CYS A 3 1.44 0.90 22.26
N GLU A 4 0.40 0.96 21.43
CA GLU A 4 0.31 0.19 20.19
C GLU A 4 1.25 0.70 19.09
N ALA A 5 1.91 -0.23 18.41
CA ALA A 5 2.79 0.10 17.30
C ALA A 5 2.00 0.53 16.07
N GLU A 6 0.86 -0.11 15.75
CA GLU A 6 -0.01 0.31 14.64
C GLU A 6 -0.47 1.76 14.80
N ALA A 7 -0.83 2.16 16.02
CA ALA A 7 -1.29 3.51 16.31
C ALA A 7 -0.20 4.56 16.05
N GLU A 8 1.03 4.28 16.50
CA GLU A 8 2.18 5.15 16.22
C GLU A 8 2.49 5.22 14.72
N CYS A 9 2.44 4.08 14.02
CA CYS A 9 2.63 4.05 12.57
C CYS A 9 1.52 4.81 11.82
N ALA A 10 0.27 4.71 12.26
CA ALA A 10 -0.83 5.49 11.72
C ALA A 10 -0.58 6.98 11.93
N ALA A 11 -0.17 7.40 13.13
CA ALA A 11 0.17 8.79 13.42
C ALA A 11 1.32 9.31 12.54
N LEU A 12 2.38 8.52 12.33
CA LEU A 12 3.47 8.85 11.40
C LEU A 12 2.95 9.07 9.97
N CYS A 13 2.02 8.24 9.52
CA CYS A 13 1.45 8.31 8.18
C CYS A 13 0.49 9.50 8.03
N ILE A 14 -0.28 9.85 9.07
CA ILE A 14 -1.17 11.01 9.12
C ILE A 14 -0.37 12.32 9.06
N ASN A 15 0.81 12.36 9.69
CA ASN A 15 1.71 13.52 9.69
C ASN A 15 2.62 13.58 8.44
N ASP A 16 2.33 12.81 7.39
CA ASP A 16 3.10 12.75 6.14
C ASP A 16 4.60 12.41 6.31
N MET A 17 4.99 11.81 7.44
CA MET A 17 6.38 11.41 7.70
C MET A 17 6.76 10.11 6.99
N VAL A 18 5.76 9.28 6.69
CA VAL A 18 5.91 8.01 5.97
C VAL A 18 4.82 7.88 4.91
N TYR A 19 5.07 7.08 3.87
CA TYR A 19 4.12 6.89 2.76
C TYR A 19 2.87 6.08 3.15
N ALA A 20 3.08 4.99 3.91
CA ALA A 20 2.06 4.04 4.31
C ALA A 20 2.54 3.22 5.53
N VAL A 21 1.59 2.64 6.26
CA VAL A 21 1.84 1.67 7.32
C VAL A 21 1.95 0.27 6.71
N ALA A 22 2.96 -0.52 7.10
CA ALA A 22 3.10 -1.90 6.64
C ALA A 22 2.92 -2.87 7.81
N SER A 23 1.82 -3.62 7.81
CA SER A 23 1.54 -4.67 8.79
C SER A 23 0.69 -5.78 8.15
N GLU A 24 0.61 -6.93 8.83
CA GLU A 24 -0.42 -7.92 8.55
C GLU A 24 -1.70 -7.68 9.36
N ASP A 25 -1.58 -6.89 10.42
CA ASP A 25 -2.68 -6.46 11.26
C ASP A 25 -3.39 -5.26 10.65
N MET A 26 -4.72 -5.35 10.55
CA MET A 26 -5.55 -4.35 9.88
C MET A 26 -6.05 -3.26 10.84
N ASP A 27 -5.74 -3.34 12.14
CA ASP A 27 -6.11 -2.33 13.13
C ASP A 27 -5.44 -0.96 12.86
N SER A 28 -4.36 -0.93 12.08
CA SER A 28 -3.82 0.33 11.54
C SER A 28 -4.87 1.18 10.80
N LEU A 29 -5.84 0.52 10.14
CA LEU A 29 -6.92 1.22 9.43
C LEU A 29 -7.89 1.89 10.39
N THR A 30 -8.18 1.31 11.57
CA THR A 30 -9.09 1.89 12.57
C THR A 30 -8.44 3.04 13.35
N PHE A 31 -7.10 3.06 13.46
CA PHE A 31 -6.35 4.23 13.91
C PHE A 31 -6.28 5.36 12.87
N GLY A 32 -6.85 5.17 11.68
CA GLY A 32 -6.96 6.21 10.65
C GLY A 32 -5.73 6.36 9.75
N ALA A 33 -4.87 5.34 9.64
CA ALA A 33 -3.74 5.36 8.71
C ALA A 33 -4.21 5.61 7.26
N PRO A 34 -3.81 6.70 6.58
CA PRO A 34 -4.30 7.02 5.25
C PRO A 34 -4.05 5.93 4.21
N ARG A 35 -2.89 5.27 4.31
CA ARG A 35 -2.47 4.16 3.45
C ARG A 35 -1.91 3.00 4.27
N PHE A 36 -2.31 1.79 3.90
CA PHE A 36 -1.90 0.56 4.56
C PHE A 36 -1.42 -0.47 3.52
N LEU A 37 -0.31 -1.13 3.80
CA LEU A 37 0.33 -2.13 2.95
C LEU A 37 0.35 -3.49 3.65
N ARG A 38 -0.20 -4.50 2.99
CA ARG A 38 -0.18 -5.90 3.44
C ARG A 38 0.72 -6.74 2.54
N HIS A 39 1.32 -7.80 3.08
CA HIS A 39 2.26 -8.69 2.39
C HIS A 39 3.59 -8.03 2.01
N LEU A 40 3.93 -6.87 2.59
CA LEU A 40 5.23 -6.23 2.35
C LEU A 40 6.38 -7.04 3.00
N MET A 41 6.12 -7.60 4.18
CA MET A 41 7.11 -8.37 4.95
C MET A 41 7.12 -9.86 4.57
N ASP A 42 6.24 -10.28 3.65
CA ASP A 42 6.19 -11.67 3.21
C ASP A 42 7.46 -12.05 2.43
N PRO A 43 7.98 -13.28 2.63
CA PRO A 43 9.13 -13.75 1.89
C PRO A 43 8.87 -13.70 0.38
N SER A 44 9.83 -13.15 -0.38
CA SER A 44 9.71 -13.05 -1.85
C SER A 44 9.50 -14.40 -2.54
N SER A 45 9.84 -15.51 -1.88
CA SER A 45 9.58 -16.88 -2.36
C SER A 45 8.09 -17.21 -2.47
N LYS A 46 7.23 -16.62 -1.64
CA LYS A 46 5.78 -16.83 -1.68
C LYS A 46 5.13 -16.17 -2.90
N LYS A 47 5.78 -15.15 -3.49
CA LYS A 47 5.28 -14.38 -4.66
C LYS A 47 3.87 -13.81 -4.48
N ILE A 48 3.50 -13.50 -3.23
CA ILE A 48 2.25 -12.80 -2.93
C ILE A 48 2.47 -11.32 -3.26
N PRO A 49 1.60 -10.67 -4.06
CA PRO A 49 1.72 -9.26 -4.35
C PRO A 49 1.42 -8.43 -3.09
N VAL A 50 2.14 -7.32 -2.92
CA VAL A 50 1.81 -6.33 -1.90
C VAL A 50 0.44 -5.75 -2.21
N MET A 51 -0.45 -5.73 -1.20
CA MET A 51 -1.78 -5.14 -1.31
C MET A 51 -1.78 -3.78 -0.62
N GLU A 52 -2.38 -2.79 -1.26
CA GLU A 52 -2.50 -1.43 -0.74
C GLU A 52 -3.96 -1.09 -0.49
N PHE A 53 -4.24 -0.53 0.67
CA PHE A 53 -5.55 -0.08 1.10
C PHE A 53 -5.46 1.41 1.42
N GLU A 54 -6.39 2.19 0.86
CA GLU A 54 -6.51 3.61 1.16
C GLU A 54 -7.79 3.82 1.96
N VAL A 55 -7.68 4.35 3.19
CA VAL A 55 -8.83 4.52 4.08
C VAL A 55 -9.92 5.36 3.43
N ALA A 56 -9.54 6.41 2.68
CA ALA A 56 -10.50 7.25 1.96
C ALA A 56 -11.38 6.43 0.98
N LYS A 57 -10.78 5.51 0.22
CA LYS A 57 -11.52 4.64 -0.72
C LYS A 57 -12.39 3.62 0.01
N VAL A 58 -11.88 3.05 1.11
CA VAL A 58 -12.64 2.11 1.94
C VAL A 58 -13.88 2.79 2.52
N LEU A 59 -13.74 3.99 3.08
CA LEU A 59 -14.85 4.76 3.62
C LEU A 59 -15.86 5.17 2.53
N GLU A 60 -15.37 5.56 1.35
CA GLU A 60 -16.22 5.90 0.19
C GLU A 60 -17.04 4.69 -0.29
N GLU A 61 -16.41 3.54 -0.52
CA GLU A 61 -17.09 2.33 -0.99
C GLU A 61 -18.07 1.75 0.05
N LEU A 62 -17.77 1.90 1.33
CA LEU A 62 -18.64 1.48 2.42
C LEU A 62 -19.73 2.51 2.74
N GLU A 63 -19.64 3.73 2.21
CA GLU A 63 -20.53 4.86 2.53
C GLU A 63 -20.57 5.15 4.04
N LEU A 64 -19.41 5.10 4.71
CA LEU A 64 -19.30 5.29 6.16
C LEU A 64 -18.39 6.47 6.50
N THR A 65 -18.64 7.09 7.65
CA THR A 65 -17.66 7.96 8.30
C THR A 65 -16.60 7.14 9.03
N MET A 66 -15.47 7.78 9.37
CA MET A 66 -14.43 7.13 10.17
C MET A 66 -14.97 6.63 11.53
N ASP A 67 -15.82 7.42 12.18
CA ASP A 67 -16.45 7.03 13.46
C ASP A 67 -17.33 5.78 13.30
N GLN A 68 -18.11 5.72 12.22
CA GLN A 68 -18.94 4.55 11.89
C GLN A 68 -18.10 3.33 11.52
N PHE A 69 -16.96 3.54 10.87
CA PHE A 69 -16.02 2.48 10.54
C PHE A 69 -15.37 1.88 11.80
N ILE A 70 -14.99 2.70 12.77
CA ILE A 70 -14.50 2.24 14.07
C ILE A 70 -15.58 1.40 14.78
N ASP A 71 -16.81 1.90 14.81
CA ASP A 71 -17.95 1.17 15.39
C ASP A 71 -18.23 -0.16 14.69
N LEU A 72 -18.11 -0.18 13.36
CA LEU A 72 -18.20 -1.40 12.56
C LEU A 72 -17.14 -2.42 12.96
N CYS A 73 -15.89 -2.00 13.13
CA CYS A 73 -14.80 -2.89 13.53
C CYS A 73 -15.01 -3.44 14.95
N ILE A 74 -15.42 -2.59 15.90
CA ILE A 74 -15.75 -3.02 17.27
C ILE A 74 -16.87 -4.08 17.27
N LEU A 75 -17.95 -3.85 16.50
CA LEU A 75 -19.06 -4.80 16.37
C LEU A 75 -18.67 -6.09 15.64
N SER A 76 -17.72 -6.01 14.72
CA SER A 76 -17.21 -7.17 13.98
C SER A 76 -16.27 -8.04 14.81
N GLY A 77 -15.76 -7.48 15.92
CA GLY A 77 -14.77 -8.08 16.80
C GLY A 77 -13.44 -7.33 16.70
N CYS A 78 -12.98 -6.81 17.83
CA CYS A 78 -11.66 -6.20 18.01
C CYS A 78 -10.99 -6.80 19.26
N ASP A 79 -9.70 -6.54 19.44
CA ASP A 79 -8.93 -7.13 20.54
C ASP A 79 -9.15 -6.43 21.90
N TYR A 80 -9.84 -5.28 21.91
CA TYR A 80 -10.01 -4.44 23.10
C TYR A 80 -11.29 -4.72 23.90
N CYS A 81 -12.28 -5.38 23.30
CA CYS A 81 -13.51 -5.77 23.99
C CYS A 81 -14.16 -6.99 23.32
N ASP A 82 -14.98 -7.73 24.09
CA ASP A 82 -15.72 -8.87 23.56
C ASP A 82 -16.65 -8.48 22.40
N SER A 83 -16.99 -9.45 21.55
CA SER A 83 -17.97 -9.25 20.48
C SER A 83 -19.36 -9.75 20.87
N ILE A 84 -20.40 -9.17 20.28
CA ILE A 84 -21.78 -9.63 20.47
C ILE A 84 -22.00 -10.90 19.64
N LYS A 85 -22.29 -12.01 20.31
CA LYS A 85 -22.51 -13.30 19.66
C LYS A 85 -23.61 -13.21 18.58
N GLY A 86 -23.28 -13.63 17.37
CA GLY A 86 -24.20 -13.59 16.22
C GLY A 86 -24.15 -12.29 15.41
N ILE A 87 -23.36 -11.30 15.84
CA ILE A 87 -22.97 -10.15 15.04
C ILE A 87 -21.54 -10.41 14.53
N GLY A 88 -21.37 -10.32 13.21
CA GLY A 88 -20.06 -10.33 12.56
C GLY A 88 -20.09 -9.32 11.41
N GLY A 89 -19.02 -9.21 10.63
CA GLY A 89 -18.81 -8.10 9.69
C GLY A 89 -20.01 -7.71 8.81
N GLN A 90 -20.68 -8.67 8.16
CA GLN A 90 -21.83 -8.36 7.30
C GLN A 90 -23.06 -7.87 8.08
N THR A 91 -23.31 -8.43 9.27
CA THR A 91 -24.42 -8.03 10.12
C THR A 91 -24.13 -6.67 10.76
N ALA A 92 -22.90 -6.47 11.23
CA ALA A 92 -22.43 -5.21 11.79
C ALA A 92 -22.57 -4.06 10.77
N LEU A 93 -22.14 -4.28 9.52
CA LEU A 93 -22.26 -3.28 8.45
C LEU A 93 -23.73 -2.88 8.19
N LYS A 94 -24.64 -3.86 8.17
CA LYS A 94 -26.08 -3.59 8.01
C LYS A 94 -26.63 -2.77 9.17
N LEU A 95 -26.27 -3.13 10.40
CA LEU A 95 -26.73 -2.43 11.60
C LEU A 95 -26.19 -1.00 11.65
N ILE A 96 -24.92 -0.79 11.34
CA ILE A 96 -24.30 0.55 11.31
C ILE A 96 -24.93 1.42 10.22
N ARG A 97 -25.21 0.88 9.03
CA ARG A 97 -25.92 1.64 7.98
C ARG A 97 -27.37 2.00 8.38
N GLN A 98 -28.02 1.17 9.20
CA GLN A 98 -29.40 1.41 9.65
C GLN A 98 -29.51 2.38 10.82
N HIS A 99 -28.59 2.29 11.78
CA HIS A 99 -28.70 2.96 13.07
C HIS A 99 -27.61 4.01 13.31
N GLY A 100 -26.52 3.98 12.55
CA GLY A 100 -25.47 4.99 12.54
C GLY A 100 -24.43 4.92 13.68
N SER A 101 -24.73 4.29 14.81
CA SER A 101 -23.82 4.16 15.96
C SER A 101 -24.11 2.91 16.78
N ILE A 102 -23.13 2.44 17.57
CA ILE A 102 -23.34 1.32 18.51
C ILE A 102 -24.48 1.63 19.49
N GLU A 103 -24.54 2.83 20.05
CA GLU A 103 -25.57 3.28 20.98
C GLU A 103 -26.98 3.07 20.40
N SER A 104 -27.22 3.59 19.19
CA SER A 104 -28.52 3.46 18.52
C SER A 104 -28.83 2.01 18.15
N ILE A 105 -27.83 1.17 17.89
CA ILE A 105 -28.03 -0.27 17.68
C ILE A 105 -28.51 -0.93 18.96
N LEU A 106 -27.85 -0.68 20.10
CA LEU A 106 -28.19 -1.29 21.39
C LEU A 106 -29.60 -0.92 21.87
N GLU A 107 -30.10 0.26 21.50
CA GLU A 107 -31.47 0.70 21.78
C GLU A 107 -32.53 -0.02 20.94
N ASN A 108 -32.20 -0.39 19.69
CA ASN A 108 -33.17 -0.89 18.71
C ASN A 108 -33.04 -2.39 18.39
N ILE A 109 -31.99 -3.04 18.88
CA ILE A 109 -31.70 -4.44 18.59
C ILE A 109 -32.58 -5.40 19.40
N ASN A 110 -32.92 -6.55 18.80
CA ASN A 110 -33.67 -7.60 19.47
C ASN A 110 -32.82 -8.30 20.54
N LYS A 111 -33.05 -7.96 21.81
CA LYS A 111 -32.34 -8.49 22.99
C LYS A 111 -32.59 -9.98 23.25
N ASP A 112 -33.67 -10.56 22.75
CA ASP A 112 -33.92 -12.01 22.85
C ASP A 112 -33.02 -12.81 21.91
N ARG A 113 -32.67 -12.19 20.76
CA ARG A 113 -31.80 -12.80 19.75
C ARG A 113 -30.31 -12.55 20.03
N TYR A 114 -29.97 -11.36 20.49
CA TYR A 114 -28.58 -10.93 20.69
C TYR A 114 -28.30 -10.72 22.17
N GLN A 115 -27.40 -11.53 22.71
CA GLN A 115 -26.96 -11.43 24.10
C GLN A 115 -25.88 -10.36 24.21
N ILE A 116 -26.27 -9.19 24.71
CA ILE A 116 -25.38 -8.07 24.95
C ILE A 116 -24.86 -8.18 26.39
N PRO A 117 -23.53 -8.16 26.62
CA PRO A 117 -22.99 -8.09 27.96
C PRO A 117 -23.45 -6.82 28.69
N GLU A 118 -23.84 -6.92 29.96
CA GLU A 118 -24.33 -5.75 30.74
C GLU A 118 -23.28 -4.63 30.82
N ASP A 119 -22.02 -5.00 31.05
CA ASP A 119 -20.88 -4.07 31.16
C ASP A 119 -19.97 -4.14 29.93
N TRP A 120 -20.53 -4.07 28.72
CA TRP A 120 -19.74 -4.15 27.48
C TRP A 120 -18.90 -2.86 27.26
N PRO A 121 -17.55 -2.90 27.34
CA PRO A 121 -16.70 -1.70 27.38
C PRO A 121 -16.34 -1.19 25.97
N TYR A 122 -17.34 -1.10 25.08
CA TYR A 122 -17.11 -0.66 23.70
C TYR A 122 -16.70 0.82 23.62
N GLN A 123 -17.07 1.63 24.61
CA GLN A 123 -16.75 3.06 24.67
C GLN A 123 -15.25 3.27 24.91
N GLU A 124 -14.65 2.46 25.79
CA GLU A 124 -13.22 2.45 26.04
C GLU A 124 -12.45 1.99 24.79
N ALA A 125 -12.91 0.94 24.12
CA ALA A 125 -12.34 0.48 22.85
C ALA A 125 -12.41 1.57 21.77
N ARG A 126 -13.56 2.22 21.60
CA ARG A 126 -13.72 3.34 20.67
C ARG A 126 -12.77 4.49 21.00
N ARG A 127 -12.63 4.83 22.28
CA ARG A 127 -11.71 5.88 22.72
C ARG A 127 -10.26 5.53 22.37
N LEU A 128 -9.85 4.28 22.56
CA LEU A 128 -8.51 3.83 22.22
C LEU A 128 -8.19 4.03 20.73
N PHE A 129 -9.14 3.74 19.84
CA PHE A 129 -8.97 3.98 18.40
C PHE A 129 -8.97 5.46 18.03
N LYS A 130 -9.81 6.28 18.67
CA LYS A 130 -9.95 7.72 18.35
C LYS A 130 -8.86 8.59 18.95
N GLU A 131 -8.41 8.26 20.15
CA GLU A 131 -7.43 9.01 20.94
C GLU A 131 -6.29 8.09 21.37
N PRO A 132 -5.56 7.44 20.43
CA PRO A 132 -4.49 6.55 20.80
C PRO A 132 -3.35 7.34 21.47
N ASN A 133 -2.72 6.71 22.45
CA ASN A 133 -1.51 7.24 23.05
C ASN A 133 -0.35 7.06 22.05
N VAL A 134 0.10 8.16 21.45
CA VAL A 134 1.18 8.20 20.45
C VAL A 134 2.18 9.30 20.79
N THR A 135 3.42 9.16 20.31
CA THR A 135 4.45 10.18 20.49
C THR A 135 4.15 11.38 19.60
N LEU A 136 4.11 12.59 20.17
CA LEU A 136 3.89 13.83 19.40
C LEU A 136 5.19 14.40 18.81
N ASP A 137 6.31 14.24 19.53
CA ASP A 137 7.62 14.74 19.10
C ASP A 137 8.44 13.61 18.48
N ILE A 138 8.25 13.42 17.17
CA ILE A 138 8.91 12.36 16.42
C ILE A 138 10.17 12.94 15.76
N PRO A 139 11.36 12.40 16.07
CA PRO A 139 12.60 12.87 15.47
C PRO A 139 12.65 12.56 13.97
N GLU A 140 13.42 13.36 13.24
CA GLU A 140 13.65 13.15 11.81
C GLU A 140 14.24 11.75 11.52
N LEU A 141 13.59 11.04 10.61
CA LEU A 141 13.95 9.68 10.20
C LEU A 141 15.21 9.70 9.31
N LYS A 142 16.34 9.15 9.80
CA LYS A 142 17.65 9.16 9.11
C LYS A 142 18.26 7.78 8.94
N TRP A 143 18.47 7.35 7.70
CA TRP A 143 19.06 6.04 7.42
C TRP A 143 20.59 6.12 7.44
N ASN A 144 21.20 5.70 8.55
CA ASN A 144 22.66 5.71 8.73
C ASN A 144 23.35 4.55 8.01
N ALA A 145 24.69 4.59 7.93
CA ALA A 145 25.44 3.48 7.35
C ALA A 145 25.39 2.28 8.32
N PRO A 146 25.34 1.03 7.83
CA PRO A 146 25.37 -0.13 8.70
C PRO A 146 26.71 -0.24 9.42
N ASP A 147 26.68 -0.58 10.71
CA ASP A 147 27.86 -0.95 11.49
C ASP A 147 28.27 -2.39 11.16
N GLU A 148 29.27 -2.55 10.31
CA GLU A 148 29.66 -3.86 9.77
C GLU A 148 30.33 -4.74 10.81
N GLU A 149 31.23 -4.15 11.60
CA GLU A 149 31.97 -4.87 12.63
C GLU A 149 31.00 -5.35 13.71
N GLY A 150 30.09 -4.47 14.16
CA GLY A 150 29.04 -4.82 15.11
C GLY A 150 28.08 -5.89 14.57
N LEU A 151 27.68 -5.81 13.29
CA LEU A 151 26.82 -6.83 12.67
C LEU A 151 27.51 -8.20 12.57
N VAL A 152 28.81 -8.24 12.25
CA VAL A 152 29.57 -9.49 12.18
C VAL A 152 29.78 -10.07 13.59
N GLU A 153 30.14 -9.25 14.58
CA GLU A 153 30.26 -9.69 15.97
C GLU A 153 28.96 -10.33 16.46
N PHE A 154 27.85 -9.59 16.37
CA PHE A 154 26.55 -10.03 16.87
C PHE A 154 26.02 -11.24 16.09
N LEU A 155 25.94 -11.17 14.76
CA LEU A 155 25.31 -12.25 13.98
C LEU A 155 26.20 -13.48 13.86
N VAL A 156 27.50 -13.31 13.60
CA VAL A 156 28.41 -14.45 13.33
C VAL A 156 28.99 -15.01 14.62
N LYS A 157 29.60 -14.18 15.47
CA LYS A 157 30.33 -14.68 16.64
C LYS A 157 29.41 -15.05 17.80
N GLU A 158 28.42 -14.21 18.11
CA GLU A 158 27.49 -14.48 19.22
C GLU A 158 26.34 -15.40 18.81
N ASN A 159 25.76 -15.21 17.62
CA ASN A 159 24.56 -15.93 17.19
C ASN A 159 24.83 -17.05 16.15
N GLY A 160 26.08 -17.26 15.74
CA GLY A 160 26.48 -18.41 14.90
C GLY A 160 25.98 -18.38 13.45
N PHE A 161 25.59 -17.21 12.92
CA PHE A 161 25.19 -17.08 11.51
C PHE A 161 26.39 -17.29 10.58
N ASN A 162 26.11 -17.76 9.37
CA ASN A 162 27.14 -17.95 8.35
C ASN A 162 27.76 -16.60 7.91
N GLN A 163 29.08 -16.45 8.08
CA GLN A 163 29.81 -15.22 7.79
C GLN A 163 29.63 -14.73 6.35
N ASP A 164 29.80 -15.61 5.36
CA ASP A 164 29.66 -15.23 3.94
C ASP A 164 28.27 -14.68 3.61
N ARG A 165 27.21 -15.24 4.23
CA ARG A 165 25.84 -14.76 4.05
C ARG A 165 25.65 -13.37 4.67
N VAL A 166 26.20 -13.13 5.85
CA VAL A 166 26.12 -11.83 6.53
C VAL A 166 26.88 -10.77 5.74
N THR A 167 28.11 -11.03 5.32
CA THR A 167 28.92 -10.10 4.51
C THR A 167 28.21 -9.72 3.21
N LYS A 168 27.67 -10.70 2.48
CA LYS A 168 26.90 -10.45 1.25
C LYS A 168 25.62 -9.63 1.50
N ALA A 169 24.98 -9.78 2.66
CA ALA A 169 23.80 -8.99 3.01
C ALA A 169 24.18 -7.53 3.32
N ILE A 170 25.27 -7.30 4.05
CA ILE A 170 25.82 -5.97 4.34
C ILE A 170 26.17 -5.24 3.04
N GLU A 171 26.83 -5.90 2.10
CA GLU A 171 27.15 -5.33 0.78
C GLU A 171 25.90 -4.89 0.02
N LYS A 172 24.82 -5.69 0.05
CA LYS A 172 23.53 -5.35 -0.57
C LYS A 172 22.89 -4.12 0.07
N ILE A 173 22.94 -4.01 1.40
CA ILE A 173 22.39 -2.84 2.14
C ILE A 173 23.16 -1.57 1.74
N LYS A 174 24.49 -1.62 1.71
CA LYS A 174 25.33 -0.49 1.26
C LYS A 174 25.01 -0.06 -0.16
N PHE A 175 24.88 -1.03 -1.07
CA PHE A 175 24.55 -0.76 -2.47
C PHE A 175 23.16 -0.13 -2.62
N ALA A 176 22.17 -0.59 -1.84
CA ALA A 176 20.82 -0.02 -1.85
C ALA A 176 20.80 1.43 -1.36
N LYS A 177 21.55 1.75 -0.31
CA LYS A 177 21.69 3.12 0.21
C LYS A 177 22.24 4.10 -0.83
N ASN A 178 23.22 3.69 -1.63
CA ASN A 178 23.82 4.55 -2.65
C ASN A 178 22.89 4.84 -3.84
N LYS A 179 21.81 4.07 -4.04
CA LYS A 179 20.81 4.32 -5.09
C LYS A 179 19.77 5.37 -4.71
N SER A 180 19.56 5.65 -3.43
CA SER A 180 18.41 6.45 -2.97
C SER A 180 18.61 7.97 -3.07
N SER A 181 19.84 8.47 -3.30
CA SER A 181 20.11 9.91 -3.23
C SER A 181 19.66 10.71 -4.47
N GLN A 182 19.45 10.08 -5.63
CA GLN A 182 18.84 10.73 -6.80
C GLN A 182 18.31 9.68 -7.80
N GLY A 183 17.07 9.23 -7.62
CA GLY A 183 16.40 8.36 -8.59
C GLY A 183 16.10 9.10 -9.89
N ARG A 184 16.51 8.56 -11.04
CA ARG A 184 16.07 9.06 -12.35
C ARG A 184 14.57 8.82 -12.49
N LEU A 185 13.81 9.66 -13.21
CA LEU A 185 12.35 9.48 -13.36
C LEU A 185 12.00 8.07 -13.88
N GLU A 186 12.83 7.52 -14.78
CA GLU A 186 12.73 6.18 -15.35
C GLU A 186 12.92 5.06 -14.32
N SER A 187 13.42 5.35 -13.12
CA SER A 187 13.49 4.38 -12.02
C SER A 187 12.15 4.21 -11.28
N PHE A 188 11.24 5.18 -11.39
CA PHE A 188 9.90 5.12 -10.81
C PHE A 188 8.89 4.46 -11.76
N PHE A 189 9.05 4.65 -13.06
CA PHE A 189 8.14 4.13 -14.08
C PHE A 189 8.73 2.93 -14.80
N LYS A 190 8.05 1.78 -14.73
CA LYS A 190 8.38 0.64 -15.59
C LYS A 190 8.08 1.04 -17.05
N PRO A 191 8.96 0.71 -18.02
CA PRO A 191 8.68 0.94 -19.42
C PRO A 191 7.35 0.29 -19.80
N VAL A 192 6.42 1.07 -20.32
CA VAL A 192 5.17 0.54 -20.87
C VAL A 192 5.56 -0.30 -22.08
N VAL A 193 5.39 -1.61 -21.99
CA VAL A 193 5.46 -2.48 -23.16
C VAL A 193 4.30 -2.07 -24.05
N SER A 194 4.55 -1.32 -25.13
CA SER A 194 3.48 -0.91 -26.02
C SER A 194 2.92 -2.17 -26.70
N THR A 195 1.76 -2.64 -26.25
CA THR A 195 0.90 -3.52 -27.04
C THR A 195 0.19 -2.71 -28.14
N SER A 196 0.95 -1.93 -28.90
CA SER A 196 0.45 -1.35 -30.13
C SER A 196 0.50 -2.42 -31.21
N VAL A 197 -0.64 -3.09 -31.40
CA VAL A 197 -0.99 -3.73 -32.67
C VAL A 197 -0.60 -2.76 -33.80
N PRO A 198 0.13 -3.18 -34.85
CA PRO A 198 0.49 -2.26 -35.92
C PRO A 198 -0.77 -1.72 -36.59
N LEU A 199 -1.03 -0.43 -36.45
CA LEU A 199 -2.00 0.29 -37.26
C LEU A 199 -1.52 0.19 -38.72
N LYS A 200 -2.12 -0.75 -39.45
CA LYS A 200 -1.97 -0.90 -40.90
C LYS A 200 -2.44 0.40 -41.54
N ARG A 201 -1.50 1.27 -41.93
CA ARG A 201 -1.80 2.44 -42.76
C ARG A 201 -2.48 1.92 -44.03
N LYS A 202 -3.73 2.33 -44.21
CA LYS A 202 -4.52 2.11 -45.42
C LYS A 202 -3.96 3.06 -46.48
N ASP A 203 -3.00 2.57 -47.27
CA ASP A 203 -2.56 3.24 -48.49
C ASP A 203 -3.77 3.34 -49.42
N THR A 204 -4.30 4.55 -49.56
CA THR A 204 -5.27 4.89 -50.60
C THR A 204 -4.49 5.06 -51.89
N SER A 205 -4.51 4.01 -52.71
CA SER A 205 -3.97 4.03 -54.05
C SER A 205 -4.87 4.85 -54.96
N GLU A 206 -4.48 6.09 -55.27
CA GLU A 206 -4.87 6.75 -56.51
C GLU A 206 -3.61 7.12 -57.30
N LYS A 207 -3.39 6.38 -58.38
CA LYS A 207 -2.36 6.63 -59.39
C LYS A 207 -2.77 7.83 -60.25
N PRO A 208 -1.83 8.70 -60.64
CA PRO A 208 -1.86 9.32 -61.95
C PRO A 208 -1.05 8.46 -62.92
N THR A 209 -1.68 8.20 -64.05
CA THR A 209 -1.25 7.43 -65.23
C THR A 209 0.05 7.93 -65.86
N LYS A 210 0.91 6.99 -66.27
CA LYS A 210 1.90 7.22 -67.35
C LYS A 210 1.22 7.01 -68.71
N ALA A 211 1.31 8.00 -69.60
CA ALA A 211 1.30 7.79 -71.05
C ALA A 211 2.28 8.79 -71.71
N VAL A 212 3.41 8.29 -72.21
CA VAL A 212 3.78 8.18 -73.64
C VAL A 212 4.00 9.52 -74.35
N ALA A 213 5.26 9.83 -74.67
CA ALA A 213 5.63 10.40 -75.97
C ALA A 213 7.11 10.13 -76.28
N ASN A 214 7.31 9.60 -77.48
CA ASN A 214 8.51 9.08 -78.08
C ASN A 214 9.20 10.20 -78.89
N LYS A 215 10.54 10.39 -78.78
CA LYS A 215 11.39 10.72 -79.95
C LYS A 215 12.90 10.74 -79.63
N LYS A 216 13.61 9.81 -80.30
CA LYS A 216 14.93 9.94 -80.96
C LYS A 216 15.43 11.39 -81.13
N THR A 217 16.71 11.77 -80.98
CA THR A 217 17.96 11.16 -81.47
C THR A 217 19.18 11.98 -81.02
N LYS A 218 20.36 11.33 -80.94
CA LYS A 218 21.75 11.84 -81.12
C LYS A 218 22.21 13.01 -80.22
N GLY A 219 23.41 13.04 -79.66
CA GLY A 219 24.57 12.16 -79.74
C GLY A 219 25.73 12.81 -78.98
N ALA A 220 26.74 11.98 -78.70
CA ALA A 220 28.16 12.30 -78.48
C ALA A 220 28.55 13.38 -77.46
N GLY A 221 29.36 12.93 -76.48
CA GLY A 221 30.73 13.43 -76.43
C GLY A 221 31.22 13.97 -75.09
N GLY A 222 31.97 13.11 -74.37
CA GLY A 222 33.08 13.50 -73.49
C GLY A 222 32.74 14.27 -72.21
N LYS A 223 33.61 14.37 -71.21
CA LYS A 223 34.79 13.65 -70.73
C LYS A 223 35.20 14.46 -69.49
N LYS A 224 35.79 13.79 -68.49
CA LYS A 224 36.62 14.38 -67.41
C LYS A 224 35.84 15.21 -66.37
N LYS A 225 36.10 15.08 -65.08
CA LYS A 225 37.04 14.26 -64.31
C LYS A 225 36.48 14.20 -62.89
#